data_AF-A0A1B6DKC1-F1
#
_entry.id   AF-A0A1B6DKC1-F1
#
_cell.length_a   1.000
_cell.length_b   1.000
_cell.length_c   1.000
_cell.angle_alpha   90.00
_cell.angle_beta   90.00
_cell.angle_gamma   90.00
#
_symmetry.space_group_name_H-M   'P 1'
#
loop_
_entity.id
_entity.type
_entity.pdbx_description
1 polymer ?
#
loop_
_entity_poly.entity_id
_entity_poly.type
_entity_poly.pdbx_seq_one_letter_code
_entity_poly.pdbx_strand_id
1 'polypeptide(L)'
;MFQRHIRRQQRHEPWKKYELLKTSWTYQTRQFFDHSTLHGVRYIAESGRPFLEKFMWFCLTATGLVVSLIIIVSLWEKFQTNPTITGLDTDFHNWEVQFPAVTLCQTNPVNESTVEEYVFRT
;
A
#
# COMPACT_ATOMS: atom_id res chain seq x y z
N MET A 1 25.78 54.65 29.87
CA MET A 1 26.58 53.41 29.98
C MET A 1 25.72 52.13 29.94
N PHE A 2 24.49 52.16 30.46
CA PHE A 2 23.59 51.00 30.59
C PHE A 2 23.05 50.43 29.25
N GLN A 3 22.86 51.26 28.22
CA GLN A 3 22.31 50.85 26.91
C GLN A 3 23.27 50.06 26.00
N ARG A 4 24.57 50.01 26.33
CA ARG A 4 25.54 49.22 25.54
C ARG A 4 25.58 47.75 25.98
N HIS A 5 25.12 47.43 27.19
CA HIS A 5 25.07 46.05 27.68
C HIS A 5 23.86 45.27 27.10
N ILE A 6 22.69 45.89 27.04
CA ILE A 6 21.46 45.25 26.50
C ILE A 6 21.63 44.86 25.02
N ARG A 7 22.37 45.65 24.23
CA ARG A 7 22.58 45.42 22.79
C ARG A 7 23.49 44.23 22.45
N ARG A 8 24.29 43.72 23.40
CA ARG A 8 25.15 42.54 23.17
C ARG A 8 24.38 41.22 23.28
N GLN A 9 23.22 41.20 23.93
CA GLN A 9 22.47 39.98 24.23
C GLN A 9 21.58 39.49 23.08
N GLN A 10 21.37 40.32 22.04
CA GLN A 10 20.55 40.00 20.86
C GLN A 10 21.36 39.68 19.59
N ARG A 11 22.67 39.40 19.69
CA ARG A 11 23.37 38.73 18.60
C ARG A 11 22.88 37.29 18.56
N HIS A 12 21.73 37.09 17.92
CA HIS A 12 21.16 35.80 17.58
C HIS A 12 22.20 35.09 16.70
N GLU A 13 23.12 34.39 17.35
CA GLU A 13 24.02 33.46 16.68
C GLU A 13 23.12 32.43 16.02
N PRO A 14 23.01 32.41 14.68
CA PRO A 14 22.28 31.34 14.00
C PRO A 14 22.86 30.00 14.49
N TRP A 15 24.19 30.00 14.77
CA TRP A 15 24.99 29.22 15.74
C TRP A 15 24.20 28.21 16.58
N LYS A 16 23.45 28.83 17.50
CA LYS A 16 22.80 28.14 18.60
C LYS A 16 21.45 27.57 18.20
N LYS A 17 20.76 28.17 17.21
CA LYS A 17 19.44 27.69 16.78
C LYS A 17 19.55 26.33 16.10
N TYR A 18 20.51 26.13 15.21
CA TYR A 18 20.71 24.82 14.59
C TYR A 18 21.32 23.81 15.53
N GLU A 19 22.24 24.19 16.42
CA GLU A 19 22.70 23.30 17.47
C GLU A 19 21.51 22.78 18.28
N LEU A 20 20.65 23.68 18.79
CA LEU A 20 19.45 23.30 19.54
C LEU A 20 18.47 22.45 18.71
N LEU A 21 18.21 22.82 17.46
CA LEU A 21 17.34 22.03 16.56
C LEU A 21 17.93 20.65 16.29
N LYS A 22 19.25 20.54 16.11
CA LYS A 22 19.96 19.29 15.85
C LYS A 22 19.92 18.38 17.07
N THR A 23 20.16 18.92 18.26
CA THR A 23 20.05 18.15 19.52
C THR A 23 18.61 17.70 19.75
N SER A 24 17.63 18.57 19.49
CA SER A 24 16.20 18.26 19.62
C SER A 24 15.76 17.19 18.62
N TRP A 25 16.11 17.32 17.34
CA TRP A 25 15.82 16.31 16.31
C TRP A 25 16.49 14.97 16.59
N THR A 26 17.74 14.97 17.03
CA THR A 26 18.46 13.72 17.36
C THR A 26 17.82 13.02 18.55
N TYR A 27 17.38 13.77 19.56
CA TYR A 27 16.66 13.21 20.70
C TYR A 27 15.30 12.63 20.28
N GLN A 28 14.53 13.37 19.48
CA GLN A 28 13.20 12.93 19.02
C GLN A 28 13.26 11.72 18.09
N THR A 29 14.19 11.71 17.12
CA THR A 29 14.39 10.54 16.24
C THR A 29 14.83 9.32 17.02
N ARG A 30 15.72 9.47 18.01
CA ARG A 30 16.15 8.35 18.87
C ARG A 30 15.01 7.76 19.69
N GLN A 31 14.19 8.61 20.31
CA GLN A 31 13.01 8.17 21.06
C GLN A 31 11.96 7.51 20.16
N PHE A 32 11.73 8.08 18.97
CA PHE A 32 10.80 7.52 17.99
C PHE A 32 11.26 6.14 17.51
N PHE A 33 12.54 5.96 17.18
CA PHE A 33 13.06 4.68 16.70
C PHE A 33 13.16 3.60 17.78
N ASP A 34 13.25 3.97 19.05
CA ASP A 34 13.24 3.03 20.16
C ASP A 34 11.83 2.48 20.45
N HIS A 35 10.80 3.34 20.32
CA HIS A 35 9.40 2.97 20.54
C HIS A 35 8.64 2.54 19.27
N SER A 36 9.24 2.67 18.09
CA SER A 36 8.61 2.29 16.83
C SER A 36 8.63 0.76 16.61
N THR A 37 7.58 0.24 15.97
CA THR A 37 7.50 -1.15 15.51
C THR A 37 8.26 -1.39 14.20
N LEU A 38 8.94 -0.36 13.65
CA LEU A 38 9.73 -0.47 12.43
C LEU A 38 10.89 -1.46 12.63
N HIS A 39 10.75 -2.63 12.01
CA HIS A 39 11.77 -3.67 11.97
C HIS A 39 13.04 -3.12 11.30
N GLY A 40 14.18 -3.15 11.99
CA GLY A 40 15.48 -2.70 11.47
C GLY A 40 16.02 -1.42 12.12
N VAL A 41 15.18 -0.42 12.38
CA VAL A 41 15.66 0.90 12.84
C VAL A 41 16.13 0.89 14.29
N ARG A 42 15.55 0.02 15.11
CA ARG A 42 15.96 -0.19 16.49
C ARG A 42 17.41 -0.70 16.60
N TYR A 43 17.83 -1.57 15.68
CA TYR A 43 19.22 -2.08 15.63
C TYR A 43 20.23 -1.00 15.24
N ILE A 44 19.80 0.05 14.54
CA ILE A 44 20.63 1.20 14.18
C ILE A 44 20.82 2.12 15.41
N ALA A 45 19.76 2.29 16.22
CA ALA A 45 19.73 3.13 17.41
C ALA A 45 20.46 2.54 18.62
N GLU A 46 20.66 1.21 18.67
CA GLU A 46 21.37 0.51 19.73
C GLU A 46 22.84 0.95 19.83
N SER A 47 23.29 1.34 21.03
CA SER A 47 24.68 1.75 21.29
C SER A 47 25.50 0.53 21.76
N GLY A 48 26.45 0.07 20.93
CA GLY A 48 27.34 -1.05 21.27
C GLY A 48 27.71 -1.98 20.10
N ARG A 49 27.06 -1.83 18.94
CA ARG A 49 27.31 -2.65 17.74
C ARG A 49 28.35 -2.02 16.82
N PRO A 50 29.19 -2.82 16.11
CA PRO A 50 30.16 -2.31 15.15
C PRO A 50 29.48 -1.52 14.01
N PHE A 51 30.15 -0.48 13.51
CA PHE A 51 29.63 0.43 12.48
C PHE A 51 29.14 -0.29 11.21
N LEU A 52 29.80 -1.39 10.82
CA LEU A 52 29.44 -2.21 9.66
C LEU A 52 28.05 -2.84 9.79
N GLU A 53 27.72 -3.35 10.98
CA GLU A 53 26.40 -3.96 11.25
C GLU A 53 25.31 -2.88 11.19
N LYS A 54 25.58 -1.69 11.72
CA LYS A 54 24.67 -0.54 11.62
C LYS A 54 24.41 -0.12 10.19
N PHE A 55 25.46 -0.10 9.35
CA PHE A 55 25.33 0.25 7.94
C PHE A 55 24.51 -0.79 7.17
N MET A 56 24.73 -2.08 7.42
CA MET A 56 23.92 -3.16 6.85
C MET A 56 22.43 -3.01 7.19
N TRP A 57 22.10 -2.80 8.47
CA TRP A 57 20.71 -2.58 8.90
C TRP A 57 20.11 -1.30 8.31
N PHE A 58 20.91 -0.24 8.19
CA PHE A 58 20.49 0.99 7.52
C PHE A 58 20.16 0.76 6.04
N CYS A 59 21.04 0.08 5.31
CA CYS A 59 20.80 -0.26 3.91
C CYS A 59 19.55 -1.12 3.73
N LEU A 60 19.40 -2.19 4.52
CA LEU A 60 18.23 -3.06 4.45
C LEU A 60 16.92 -2.31 4.73
N THR A 61 16.90 -1.48 5.77
CA THR A 61 15.74 -0.66 6.14
C THR A 61 15.43 0.36 5.04
N ALA A 62 16.46 1.05 4.52
CA ALA A 62 16.30 2.04 3.46
C ALA A 62 15.77 1.41 2.16
N THR A 63 16.29 0.24 1.77
CA THR A 63 15.77 -0.51 0.61
C THR A 63 14.31 -0.91 0.83
N GLY A 64 13.96 -1.41 2.02
CA GLY A 64 12.57 -1.74 2.36
C GLY A 64 11.62 -0.54 2.26
N LEU A 65 12.07 0.64 2.72
CA LEU A 65 11.31 1.88 2.58
C LEU A 65 11.11 2.27 1.11
N VAL A 66 12.16 2.20 0.29
CA VAL A 66 12.07 2.52 -1.16
C VAL A 66 11.11 1.58 -1.87
N VAL A 67 11.23 0.26 -1.64
CA VAL A 67 10.34 -0.74 -2.24
C VAL A 67 8.89 -0.51 -1.80
N SER A 68 8.66 -0.21 -0.52
CA SER A 68 7.31 0.09 0.01
C SER A 68 6.70 1.31 -0.68
N LEU A 69 7.48 2.38 -0.88
CA LEU A 69 7.01 3.58 -1.60
C LEU A 69 6.65 3.28 -3.05
N ILE A 70 7.48 2.48 -3.75
CA ILE A 70 7.19 2.06 -5.12
C ILE A 70 5.86 1.29 -5.18
N ILE A 71 5.67 0.32 -4.28
CA ILE A 71 4.43 -0.47 -4.21
C ILE A 71 3.22 0.43 -3.94
N ILE A 72 3.33 1.37 -3.01
CA ILE A 72 2.25 2.31 -2.68
C ILE A 72 1.86 3.12 -3.92
N VAL A 73 2.83 3.68 -4.65
CA VAL A 73 2.54 4.46 -5.87
C VAL A 73 1.91 3.59 -6.95
N SER A 74 2.46 2.40 -7.22
CA SER A 74 1.90 1.47 -8.20
C SER A 74 0.49 1.00 -7.83
N LEU A 75 0.21 0.79 -6.55
CA LEU A 75 -1.12 0.43 -6.06
C LEU A 75 -2.08 1.62 -6.19
N TRP A 76 -1.61 2.83 -5.90
CA TRP A 76 -2.39 4.05 -6.05
C TRP A 76 -2.81 4.28 -7.50
N GLU A 77 -1.90 4.12 -8.45
CA GLU A 77 -2.21 4.19 -9.89
C GLU A 77 -3.23 3.12 -10.32
N LYS A 78 -3.07 1.89 -9.85
CA LYS A 78 -4.03 0.80 -10.12
C LYS A 78 -5.41 1.10 -9.52
N PHE A 79 -5.46 1.66 -8.32
CA PHE A 79 -6.70 2.04 -7.66
C PHE A 79 -7.45 3.13 -8.44
N GLN A 80 -6.73 4.09 -9.01
CA GLN A 80 -7.32 5.14 -9.84
C GLN A 80 -7.78 4.64 -11.21
N THR A 81 -7.09 3.67 -11.81
CA THR A 81 -7.38 3.19 -13.18
C THR A 81 -8.39 2.04 -13.22
N ASN A 82 -8.41 1.17 -12.22
CA ASN A 82 -9.31 0.02 -12.15
C ASN A 82 -9.85 -0.14 -10.71
N PRO A 83 -10.82 0.70 -10.29
CA PRO A 83 -11.33 0.70 -8.92
C PRO A 83 -12.15 -0.55 -8.54
N THR A 84 -12.42 -1.45 -9.49
CA THR A 84 -13.27 -2.64 -9.26
C THR A 84 -12.42 -3.86 -8.95
N ILE A 85 -12.25 -4.16 -7.66
CA ILE A 85 -11.74 -5.45 -7.18
C ILE A 85 -12.92 -6.45 -7.24
N THR A 86 -12.96 -7.29 -8.28
CA THR A 86 -13.93 -8.39 -8.36
C THR A 86 -13.45 -9.55 -7.49
N GLY A 87 -14.00 -9.69 -6.29
CA GLY A 87 -13.87 -10.89 -5.46
C GLY A 87 -15.01 -11.86 -5.77
N LEU A 88 -14.70 -13.14 -5.99
CA LEU A 88 -15.73 -14.19 -5.98
C LEU A 88 -16.12 -14.42 -4.51
N ASP A 89 -17.28 -13.91 -4.13
CA ASP A 89 -17.88 -14.25 -2.85
C ASP A 89 -18.55 -15.61 -2.99
N THR A 90 -17.96 -16.64 -2.38
CA THR A 90 -18.50 -18.00 -2.39
C THR A 90 -19.27 -18.23 -1.09
N ASP A 91 -20.42 -17.57 -0.98
CA ASP A 91 -21.33 -17.80 0.14
C ASP A 91 -22.17 -19.07 -0.13
N PHE A 92 -21.69 -20.20 0.36
CA PHE A 92 -22.35 -21.51 0.21
C PHE A 92 -23.49 -21.73 1.20
N HIS A 93 -23.77 -20.77 2.10
CA HIS A 93 -24.66 -21.02 3.24
C HIS A 93 -26.09 -20.48 3.07
N ASN A 94 -26.37 -19.70 2.02
CA ASN A 94 -27.71 -19.14 1.78
C ASN A 94 -28.01 -18.87 0.29
N TRP A 95 -28.01 -19.92 -0.54
CA TRP A 95 -28.36 -19.84 -1.96
C TRP A 95 -29.83 -20.28 -2.14
N GLU A 96 -30.77 -19.34 -2.18
CA GLU A 96 -32.11 -19.56 -2.73
C GLU A 96 -32.12 -19.17 -4.21
N VAL A 97 -31.68 -20.05 -5.10
CA VAL A 97 -31.60 -19.68 -6.52
C VAL A 97 -32.69 -20.31 -7.33
N GLN A 98 -33.30 -19.42 -8.10
CA GLN A 98 -34.36 -19.72 -9.02
C GLN A 98 -33.84 -20.70 -10.07
N PHE A 99 -34.61 -21.77 -10.30
CA PHE A 99 -34.28 -22.75 -11.32
C PHE A 99 -34.14 -22.06 -12.69
N PRO A 100 -33.06 -22.28 -13.44
CA PRO A 100 -32.84 -21.58 -14.70
C PRO A 100 -33.87 -22.01 -15.74
N ALA A 101 -34.13 -21.14 -16.71
CA ALA A 101 -34.93 -21.51 -17.87
C ALA A 101 -34.20 -22.61 -18.65
N VAL A 102 -34.80 -23.80 -18.71
CA VAL A 102 -34.29 -24.91 -19.53
C VAL A 102 -35.00 -24.87 -20.87
N THR A 103 -34.24 -24.62 -21.93
CA THR A 103 -34.72 -24.75 -23.31
C THR A 103 -34.18 -26.04 -23.90
N LEU A 104 -35.07 -26.94 -24.30
CA LEU A 104 -34.72 -28.17 -24.98
C LEU A 104 -34.93 -27.98 -26.49
N CYS A 105 -33.89 -28.24 -27.26
CA CYS A 105 -33.97 -28.29 -28.72
C CYS A 105 -33.94 -29.75 -29.18
N GLN A 106 -34.77 -30.09 -30.15
CA GLN A 106 -34.71 -31.40 -30.80
C GLN A 106 -33.44 -31.48 -31.64
N THR A 107 -32.72 -32.61 -31.57
CA THR A 107 -31.50 -32.84 -32.39
C THR A 107 -31.82 -32.80 -33.88
N ASN A 108 -32.99 -33.30 -34.26
CA ASN A 108 -33.48 -33.23 -35.63
C ASN A 108 -34.49 -32.07 -35.71
N PRO A 109 -34.14 -30.98 -36.40
CA PRO A 109 -35.01 -29.80 -36.50
C PRO A 109 -36.23 -30.01 -37.41
N VAL A 110 -36.27 -31.14 -38.11
CA VAL A 110 -37.23 -31.41 -39.16
C VAL A 110 -37.73 -32.84 -39.02
N ASN A 111 -39.05 -33.01 -39.13
CA ASN A 111 -39.67 -34.32 -39.27
C ASN A 111 -39.96 -34.55 -40.76
N GLU A 112 -39.27 -35.52 -41.34
CA GLU A 112 -39.30 -35.83 -42.78
C GLU A 112 -40.73 -36.08 -43.28
N SER A 113 -41.53 -36.83 -42.50
CA SER A 113 -42.94 -37.10 -42.83
C SER A 113 -43.80 -35.84 -42.98
N THR A 114 -43.55 -34.82 -42.15
CA THR A 114 -44.33 -33.57 -42.16
C THR A 114 -43.88 -32.63 -43.27
N VAL A 115 -42.59 -32.70 -43.65
CA VAL A 115 -42.06 -31.97 -44.81
C VAL A 115 -42.59 -32.54 -46.11
N GLU A 116 -42.59 -33.87 -46.25
CA GLU A 116 -43.14 -34.53 -47.45
C GLU A 116 -44.62 -34.18 -47.62
N GLU A 117 -45.44 -34.27 -46.57
CA GLU A 117 -46.85 -33.87 -46.63
C GLU A 117 -47.02 -32.40 -47.09
N TYR A 118 -46.23 -31.47 -46.57
CA TYR A 118 -46.30 -30.05 -46.95
C TYR A 118 -45.91 -29.81 -48.41
N VAL A 119 -44.89 -30.51 -48.90
CA VAL A 119 -44.40 -30.40 -50.30
C VAL A 119 -45.40 -30.99 -51.29
N PHE A 120 -46.05 -32.11 -50.98
CA PHE A 120 -47.05 -32.72 -51.88
C PHE A 120 -48.43 -32.06 -51.83
N ARG A 121 -48.71 -31.31 -50.76
CA ARG A 121 -49.97 -30.56 -50.59
C ARG A 121 -49.95 -29.17 -51.25
N THR A 122 -48.77 -28.61 -51.51
CA THR A 122 -48.58 -27.31 -52.19
C THR A 122 -48.43 -27.50 -53.69
#